data_AF-A0A395L3H0-F1
#
_entry.id   AF-A0A395L3H0-F1
#
_cell.length_a   1.000
_cell.length_b   1.000
_cell.length_c   1.000
_cell.angle_alpha   90.00
_cell.angle_beta   90.00
_cell.angle_gamma   90.00
#
_symmetry.space_group_name_H-M   'P 1'
#
loop_
_entity.id
_entity.type
_entity.pdbx_description
1 polymer ?
#
loop_
_entity_poly.entity_id
_entity_poly.type
_entity_poly.pdbx_seq_one_letter_code
_entity_poly.pdbx_strand_id
1 'polypeptide(L)'
;MAETRRGKGIAYIHWGNSWQLRSFQDFRHYLNDLVYIHDLPKVDLSAYAAVVMPDAMDAAAPLAYAEQLNAYMHGGGFLVVCLQGHANWLDIPGLTWTPGNCRDWLWWTKGERLEVSLSAPHHPITESLPLAHMSWHWGGSYNVPEGARSILEIDDGGGSLFLDFPSLSGGGRLLLATLDPHSHNGQRFMPATTRFLQSFYPWLNRELGIERPKRNRFTYLQCSHVPSEWHPEWIDPSLKQAGFEPHFAPLYELGPELLGKTDTLYIPSSHDEFFLKSRADDLVAFLEHGGNLIICAEPCQPWLPFMAPFHAVSPRPFSNIKVRVRNDRFGIFADLGERFDGWQGIFGQYARGWTDPPAGAIWLTDVGPEGDPKPADWIWQYPTPTGRGGYVFMHNGDNMTRYPDHGPNKEALVANIAVALRKLSVGELLF
;
A
#
# COMPACT_ATOMS: atom_id res chain seq x y z
N MET A 1 22.01 -5.87 -26.21
CA MET A 1 21.00 -5.11 -25.46
C MET A 1 21.62 -4.79 -24.12
N ALA A 2 21.81 -3.51 -23.79
CA ALA A 2 22.29 -3.15 -22.46
C ALA A 2 21.15 -3.43 -21.49
N GLU A 3 21.31 -4.43 -20.62
CA GLU A 3 20.50 -4.51 -19.41
C GLU A 3 20.66 -3.18 -18.68
N THR A 4 19.63 -2.36 -18.70
CA THR A 4 19.51 -1.22 -17.79
C THR A 4 19.66 -1.82 -16.40
N ARG A 5 20.82 -1.66 -15.75
CA ARG A 5 21.06 -2.14 -14.38
C ARG A 5 19.93 -1.57 -13.53
N ARG A 6 18.96 -2.41 -13.19
CA ARG A 6 17.90 -2.06 -12.25
C ARG A 6 18.63 -1.70 -10.96
N GLY A 7 18.45 -0.46 -10.47
CA GLY A 7 19.08 -0.02 -9.23
C GLY A 7 18.80 -1.02 -8.10
N LYS A 8 19.75 -1.19 -7.18
CA LYS A 8 19.59 -2.14 -6.07
C LYS A 8 18.35 -1.77 -5.24
N GLY A 9 17.55 -2.79 -4.88
CA GLY A 9 16.30 -2.63 -4.13
C GLY A 9 16.47 -2.76 -2.61
N ILE A 10 15.35 -2.88 -1.89
CA ILE A 10 15.33 -3.14 -0.44
C ILE A 10 14.79 -4.54 -0.18
N ALA A 11 15.54 -5.37 0.55
CA ALA A 11 15.07 -6.66 1.05
C ALA A 11 14.47 -6.52 2.45
N TYR A 12 13.39 -7.25 2.72
CA TYR A 12 12.77 -7.39 4.04
C TYR A 12 12.88 -8.85 4.48
N ILE A 13 13.70 -9.12 5.49
CA ILE A 13 13.95 -10.47 5.99
C ILE A 13 12.92 -10.80 7.07
N HIS A 14 12.15 -11.87 6.94
CA HIS A 14 11.12 -12.24 7.91
C HIS A 14 11.34 -13.64 8.50
N TRP A 15 10.77 -13.85 9.69
CA TRP A 15 10.70 -15.15 10.36
C TRP A 15 9.42 -15.94 10.00
N GLY A 16 8.48 -15.30 9.31
CA GLY A 16 7.22 -15.94 8.89
C GLY A 16 6.09 -15.81 9.91
N ASN A 17 6.30 -15.06 10.98
CA ASN A 17 5.20 -14.70 11.87
C ASN A 17 4.21 -13.76 11.18
N SER A 18 2.96 -13.83 11.61
CA SER A 18 1.86 -13.12 10.93
C SER A 18 1.96 -11.60 11.00
N TRP A 19 2.67 -11.05 12.00
CA TRP A 19 2.77 -9.60 12.21
C TRP A 19 3.78 -8.98 11.25
N GLN A 20 4.95 -9.59 11.08
CA GLN A 20 5.94 -9.17 10.08
C GLN A 20 5.37 -9.26 8.67
N LEU A 21 4.66 -10.36 8.35
CA LEU A 21 4.07 -10.54 7.02
C LEU A 21 2.99 -9.48 6.73
N ARG A 22 2.12 -9.16 7.70
CA ARG A 22 1.13 -8.08 7.53
C ARG A 22 1.77 -6.70 7.41
N SER A 23 2.81 -6.42 8.19
CA SER A 23 3.54 -5.16 8.05
C SER A 23 4.27 -5.04 6.73
N PHE A 24 4.89 -6.12 6.24
CA PHE A 24 5.42 -6.15 4.90
C PHE A 24 4.32 -5.84 3.88
N GLN A 25 3.15 -6.47 3.99
CA GLN A 25 2.04 -6.20 3.07
C GLN A 25 1.67 -4.72 3.07
N ASP A 26 1.51 -4.06 4.21
CA ASP A 26 1.16 -2.63 4.25
C ASP A 26 2.19 -1.72 3.56
N PHE A 27 3.49 -2.08 3.63
CA PHE A 27 4.59 -1.24 3.16
C PHE A 27 5.34 -1.81 1.93
N ARG A 28 4.81 -2.86 1.31
CA ARG A 28 5.39 -3.56 0.14
C ARG A 28 5.72 -2.63 -1.02
N HIS A 29 5.03 -1.50 -1.14
CA HIS A 29 5.23 -0.48 -2.17
C HIS A 29 6.62 0.17 -2.11
N TYR A 30 7.24 0.15 -0.91
CA TYR A 30 8.57 0.67 -0.62
C TYR A 30 9.66 -0.41 -0.55
N LEU A 31 9.28 -1.68 -0.66
CA LEU A 31 10.16 -2.84 -0.51
C LEU A 31 10.23 -3.60 -1.84
N ASN A 32 11.31 -4.34 -2.10
CA ASN A 32 11.47 -5.11 -3.33
C ASN A 32 11.20 -6.59 -3.07
N ASP A 33 11.91 -7.19 -2.12
CA ASP A 33 11.84 -8.61 -1.89
C ASP A 33 11.48 -8.94 -0.45
N LEU A 34 10.65 -9.97 -0.29
CA LEU A 34 10.32 -10.59 0.98
C LEU A 34 11.16 -11.86 1.10
N VAL A 35 12.12 -11.87 2.02
CA VAL A 35 13.10 -12.96 2.15
C VAL A 35 12.82 -13.72 3.43
N TYR A 36 12.52 -15.01 3.33
CA TYR A 36 12.44 -15.86 4.51
C TYR A 36 13.84 -16.09 5.07
N ILE A 37 14.03 -15.88 6.37
CA ILE A 37 15.36 -15.94 6.98
C ILE A 37 16.09 -17.28 6.76
N HIS A 38 15.35 -18.39 6.70
CA HIS A 38 15.96 -19.70 6.42
C HIS A 38 16.36 -19.93 4.97
N ASP A 39 15.97 -19.03 4.06
CA ASP A 39 16.43 -19.00 2.68
C ASP A 39 17.63 -18.06 2.47
N LEU A 40 18.11 -17.35 3.52
CA LEU A 40 19.27 -16.46 3.42
C LEU A 40 20.51 -17.09 2.76
N PRO A 41 20.88 -18.37 3.01
CA PRO A 41 22.02 -18.98 2.33
C PRO A 41 21.90 -19.04 0.80
N LYS A 42 20.70 -18.85 0.25
CA LYS A 42 20.41 -18.84 -1.19
C LYS A 42 20.33 -17.43 -1.76
N VAL A 43 20.43 -16.40 -0.93
CA VAL A 43 20.21 -14.99 -1.30
C VAL A 43 21.52 -14.23 -1.28
N ASP A 44 21.86 -13.59 -2.40
CA ASP A 44 22.96 -12.63 -2.47
C ASP A 44 22.51 -11.28 -1.89
N LEU A 45 22.87 -11.01 -0.64
CA LEU A 45 22.53 -9.74 0.01
C LEU A 45 23.18 -8.52 -0.67
N SER A 46 24.29 -8.72 -1.40
CA SER A 46 24.96 -7.63 -2.11
C SER A 46 24.13 -7.08 -3.27
N ALA A 47 23.07 -7.78 -3.72
CA ALA A 47 22.12 -7.29 -4.71
C ALA A 47 21.20 -6.17 -4.19
N TYR A 48 21.17 -5.94 -2.87
CA TYR A 48 20.30 -4.94 -2.23
C TYR A 48 21.06 -3.67 -1.83
N ALA A 49 20.34 -2.55 -1.90
CA ALA A 49 20.79 -1.25 -1.40
C ALA A 49 20.63 -1.18 0.12
N ALA A 50 19.57 -1.80 0.64
CA ALA A 50 19.37 -1.99 2.07
C ALA A 50 18.70 -3.34 2.37
N VAL A 51 18.98 -3.86 3.56
CA VAL A 51 18.37 -5.06 4.12
C VAL A 51 17.71 -4.68 5.44
N VAL A 52 16.41 -4.94 5.57
CA VAL A 52 15.61 -4.65 6.76
C VAL A 52 15.36 -5.95 7.53
N MET A 53 15.79 -5.98 8.78
CA MET A 53 15.48 -6.96 9.80
C MET A 53 14.40 -6.38 10.73
N PRO A 54 13.13 -6.78 10.60
CA PRO A 54 12.06 -6.34 11.46
C PRO A 54 12.13 -6.98 12.84
N ASP A 55 11.48 -6.33 13.79
CA ASP A 55 11.32 -6.80 15.16
C ASP A 55 10.40 -8.03 15.27
N ALA A 56 10.33 -8.61 16.48
CA ALA A 56 9.59 -9.84 16.80
C ALA A 56 10.00 -11.09 16.01
N MET A 57 11.28 -11.18 15.67
CA MET A 57 11.92 -12.42 15.26
C MET A 57 12.45 -13.18 16.48
N ASP A 58 12.49 -14.51 16.42
CA ASP A 58 13.18 -15.31 17.44
C ASP A 58 14.65 -14.86 17.53
N ALA A 59 15.14 -14.59 18.75
CA ALA A 59 16.47 -14.01 18.94
C ALA A 59 17.61 -14.95 18.50
N ALA A 60 17.37 -16.25 18.45
CA ALA A 60 18.35 -17.22 17.97
C ALA A 60 18.39 -17.32 16.44
N ALA A 61 17.35 -16.88 15.74
CA ALA A 61 17.26 -17.03 14.29
C ALA A 61 18.39 -16.33 13.52
N PRO A 62 18.76 -15.06 13.81
CA PRO A 62 19.84 -14.39 13.10
C PRO A 62 21.23 -14.97 13.41
N LEU A 63 21.42 -15.65 14.56
CA LEU A 63 22.72 -16.20 14.95
C LEU A 63 23.28 -17.16 13.90
N ALA A 64 22.42 -17.99 13.30
CA ALA A 64 22.82 -18.94 12.28
C ALA A 64 23.32 -18.27 10.98
N TYR A 65 22.98 -16.99 10.77
CA TYR A 65 23.32 -16.22 9.57
C TYR A 65 24.16 -14.97 9.90
N ALA A 66 24.69 -14.89 11.12
CA ALA A 66 25.42 -13.73 11.60
C ALA A 66 26.62 -13.39 10.69
N GLU A 67 27.38 -14.39 10.25
CA GLU A 67 28.50 -14.19 9.33
C GLU A 67 28.05 -13.50 8.03
N GLN A 68 26.98 -14.00 7.41
CA GLN A 68 26.45 -13.45 6.16
C GLN A 68 25.92 -12.02 6.32
N LEU A 69 25.17 -11.75 7.40
CA LEU A 69 24.61 -10.42 7.69
C LEU A 69 25.71 -9.40 7.98
N ASN A 70 26.71 -9.77 8.78
CA ASN A 70 27.85 -8.90 9.07
C ASN A 70 28.77 -8.71 7.86
N ALA A 71 28.97 -9.74 7.03
CA ALA A 71 29.72 -9.62 5.77
C ALA A 71 29.04 -8.65 4.80
N TYR A 72 27.71 -8.68 4.70
CA TYR A 72 26.95 -7.68 3.93
C TYR A 72 27.15 -6.28 4.50
N MET A 73 26.96 -6.11 5.82
CA MET A 73 27.11 -4.82 6.50
C MET A 73 28.52 -4.25 6.32
N HIS A 74 29.58 -4.98 6.70
CA HIS A 74 30.98 -4.55 6.56
C HIS A 74 31.47 -4.56 5.10
N GLY A 75 30.71 -5.14 4.17
CA GLY A 75 30.98 -5.12 2.72
C GLY A 75 30.44 -3.89 1.99
N GLY A 76 29.97 -2.86 2.71
CA GLY A 76 29.37 -1.65 2.13
C GLY A 76 27.85 -1.69 2.04
N GLY A 77 27.20 -2.72 2.60
CA GLY A 77 25.75 -2.82 2.69
C GLY A 77 25.15 -1.90 3.75
N PHE A 78 23.89 -1.51 3.55
CA PHE A 78 23.11 -0.84 4.57
C PHE A 78 22.18 -1.85 5.26
N LEU A 79 22.44 -2.14 6.53
CA LEU A 79 21.61 -3.01 7.36
C LEU A 79 20.73 -2.17 8.30
N VAL A 80 19.43 -2.45 8.33
CA VAL A 80 18.47 -1.82 9.24
C VAL A 80 17.95 -2.91 10.16
N VAL A 81 18.08 -2.75 11.47
CA VAL A 81 17.64 -3.72 12.48
C VAL A 81 16.70 -3.03 13.46
N CYS A 82 15.46 -3.50 13.52
CA CYS A 82 14.52 -3.21 14.59
C CYS A 82 14.37 -4.46 15.45
N LEU A 83 14.36 -4.32 16.77
CA LEU A 83 14.18 -5.46 17.65
C LEU A 83 13.60 -5.08 19.00
N GLN A 84 12.98 -6.06 19.65
CA GLN A 84 12.70 -6.02 21.08
C GLN A 84 13.82 -6.82 21.79
N GLY A 85 14.89 -6.14 22.22
CA GLY A 85 15.98 -6.76 22.97
C GLY A 85 17.39 -6.50 22.41
N HIS A 86 18.24 -7.53 22.46
CA HIS A 86 19.67 -7.45 22.11
C HIS A 86 19.99 -8.18 20.79
N ALA A 87 20.65 -7.48 19.87
CA ALA A 87 21.17 -8.02 18.62
C ALA A 87 22.61 -8.53 18.81
N ASN A 88 22.78 -9.56 19.65
CA ASN A 88 24.08 -10.14 20.00
C ASN A 88 24.83 -10.83 18.84
N TRP A 89 24.23 -10.87 17.66
CA TRP A 89 24.80 -11.38 16.42
C TRP A 89 25.49 -10.29 15.59
N LEU A 90 25.34 -9.01 15.95
CA LEU A 90 26.03 -7.90 15.28
C LEU A 90 27.48 -7.79 15.77
N ASP A 91 28.41 -7.73 14.83
CA ASP A 91 29.83 -7.50 15.10
C ASP A 91 30.15 -6.00 15.02
N ILE A 92 29.82 -5.28 16.10
CA ILE A 92 30.09 -3.85 16.27
C ILE A 92 30.95 -3.65 17.52
N PRO A 93 32.22 -3.24 17.37
CA PRO A 93 33.12 -3.01 18.49
C PRO A 93 32.57 -1.99 19.50
N GLY A 94 32.61 -2.35 20.78
CA GLY A 94 32.21 -1.46 21.87
C GLY A 94 30.69 -1.28 22.05
N LEU A 95 29.86 -1.94 21.23
CA LEU A 95 28.41 -1.95 21.40
C LEU A 95 28.03 -2.81 22.60
N THR A 96 27.33 -2.22 23.57
CA THR A 96 26.84 -2.89 24.77
C THR A 96 25.36 -2.61 24.97
N TRP A 97 24.59 -3.65 25.27
CA TRP A 97 23.16 -3.56 25.53
C TRP A 97 22.84 -3.61 27.02
N THR A 98 21.91 -2.77 27.45
CA THR A 98 21.37 -2.75 28.81
C THR A 98 19.89 -3.18 28.78
N PRO A 99 19.47 -4.18 29.57
CA PRO A 99 18.08 -4.57 29.65
C PRO A 99 17.23 -3.46 30.28
N GLY A 100 16.02 -3.28 29.76
CA GLY A 100 15.06 -2.30 30.25
C GLY A 100 13.75 -2.34 29.48
N ASN A 101 12.74 -1.62 29.96
CA ASN A 101 11.46 -1.43 29.29
C ASN A 101 10.88 -0.05 29.66
N CYS A 102 9.88 0.38 28.89
CA CYS A 102 9.13 1.60 29.22
C CYS A 102 8.53 1.50 30.63
N ARG A 103 8.70 2.56 31.44
CA ARG A 103 8.35 2.57 32.87
C ARG A 103 6.84 2.50 33.13
N ASP A 104 6.05 3.14 32.27
CA ASP A 104 4.59 3.13 32.36
C ASP A 104 3.97 2.52 31.11
N TRP A 105 3.63 1.23 31.16
CA TRP A 105 2.91 0.53 30.09
C TRP A 105 1.52 1.12 29.78
N LEU A 106 0.96 1.97 30.64
CA LEU A 106 -0.32 2.63 30.37
C LEU A 106 -0.15 3.94 29.58
N TRP A 107 1.07 4.31 29.17
CA TRP A 107 1.35 5.56 28.46
C TRP A 107 0.41 5.77 27.26
N TRP A 108 0.14 4.73 26.45
CA TRP A 108 -0.76 4.87 25.29
C TRP A 108 -2.24 5.06 25.64
N THR A 109 -2.61 4.85 26.91
CA THR A 109 -3.98 5.07 27.44
C THR A 109 -4.09 6.26 28.41
N LYS A 110 -2.98 6.72 29.00
CA LYS A 110 -2.97 7.67 30.13
C LYS A 110 -1.93 8.78 30.02
N GLY A 111 -0.96 8.67 29.12
CA GLY A 111 0.17 9.60 29.00
C GLY A 111 0.20 10.32 27.65
N GLU A 112 0.67 11.57 27.66
CA GLU A 112 0.89 12.35 26.44
C GLU A 112 2.30 12.15 25.86
N ARG A 113 3.25 11.63 26.67
CA ARG A 113 4.66 11.48 26.31
C ARG A 113 5.33 10.36 27.13
N LEU A 114 6.25 9.63 26.51
CA LEU A 114 7.21 8.72 27.17
C LEU A 114 8.51 9.45 27.56
N GLU A 115 9.29 8.84 28.45
CA GLU A 115 10.61 9.26 28.95
C GLU A 115 11.72 9.22 27.89
N VAL A 116 11.43 9.67 26.67
CA VAL A 116 12.34 9.68 25.53
C VAL A 116 12.44 11.05 24.90
N SER A 117 13.62 11.36 24.37
CA SER A 117 13.92 12.60 23.66
C SER A 117 14.82 12.36 22.45
N LEU A 118 14.81 13.31 21.52
CA LEU A 118 15.74 13.30 20.40
C LEU A 118 17.13 13.72 20.89
N SER A 119 18.16 13.03 20.41
CA SER A 119 19.56 13.40 20.68
C SER A 119 19.92 14.76 20.10
N ALA A 120 20.77 15.53 20.78
CA ALA A 120 21.33 16.78 20.26
C ALA A 120 22.80 16.58 19.84
N PRO A 121 23.20 16.98 18.61
CA PRO A 121 22.37 17.57 17.55
C PRO A 121 21.41 16.55 16.90
N HIS A 122 20.26 17.03 16.42
CA HIS A 122 19.27 16.16 15.77
C HIS A 122 19.83 15.48 14.53
N HIS A 123 19.54 14.18 14.38
CA HIS A 123 19.86 13.43 13.18
C HIS A 123 18.95 13.84 12.00
N PRO A 124 19.41 13.92 10.74
CA PRO A 124 18.58 14.33 9.60
C PRO A 124 17.30 13.50 9.39
N ILE A 125 17.28 12.24 9.84
CA ILE A 125 16.07 11.39 9.82
C ILE A 125 14.88 12.04 10.55
N THR A 126 15.14 12.89 11.55
CA THR A 126 14.08 13.48 12.39
C THR A 126 13.22 14.51 11.64
N GLU A 127 13.68 14.99 10.48
CA GLU A 127 12.86 15.82 9.59
C GLU A 127 11.68 15.03 9.01
N SER A 128 11.86 13.72 8.80
CA SER A 128 10.81 12.81 8.35
C SER A 128 10.15 12.07 9.50
N LEU A 129 10.91 11.75 10.55
CA LEU A 129 10.47 10.98 11.72
C LEU A 129 10.56 11.87 12.96
N PRO A 130 9.55 12.73 13.24
CA PRO A 130 9.54 13.53 14.46
C PRO A 130 9.37 12.64 15.69
N LEU A 131 9.66 13.16 16.89
CA LEU A 131 9.55 12.43 18.16
C LEU A 131 8.17 11.76 18.36
N ALA A 132 7.09 12.42 17.95
CA ALA A 132 5.72 11.87 18.02
C ALA A 132 5.54 10.56 17.20
N HIS A 133 6.45 10.30 16.27
CA HIS A 133 6.52 9.08 15.46
C HIS A 133 7.64 8.14 15.95
N MET A 134 8.22 8.34 17.13
CA MET A 134 9.24 7.46 17.72
C MET A 134 9.01 7.18 19.22
N SER A 135 7.96 7.77 19.80
CA SER A 135 7.63 7.67 21.22
C SER A 135 6.56 6.60 21.46
N TRP A 136 6.99 5.34 21.56
CA TRP A 136 6.18 4.22 22.09
C TRP A 136 7.06 3.22 22.86
N HIS A 137 6.49 2.06 23.19
CA HIS A 137 7.17 0.95 23.84
C HIS A 137 8.54 0.62 23.21
N TRP A 138 9.52 0.28 24.06
CA TRP A 138 10.89 -0.04 23.69
C TRP A 138 11.46 -1.13 24.61
N GLY A 139 12.44 -1.88 24.10
CA GLY A 139 13.02 -3.06 24.77
C GLY A 139 14.54 -2.94 24.97
N GLY A 140 14.94 -2.37 26.09
CA GLY A 140 16.35 -2.10 26.43
C GLY A 140 16.95 -0.94 25.63
N SER A 141 18.21 -0.66 25.92
CA SER A 141 18.96 0.45 25.33
C SER A 141 20.40 0.05 25.03
N TYR A 142 21.05 0.77 24.13
CA TYR A 142 22.48 0.61 23.87
C TYR A 142 23.25 1.81 24.40
N ASN A 143 24.54 1.61 24.66
CA ASN A 143 25.47 2.73 24.71
C ASN A 143 25.63 3.37 23.32
N VAL A 144 26.37 4.48 23.23
CA VAL A 144 26.74 5.12 21.95
C VAL A 144 28.24 4.92 21.73
N PRO A 145 28.67 3.88 21.00
CA PRO A 145 30.08 3.65 20.70
C PRO A 145 30.68 4.73 19.78
N GLU A 146 32.01 4.72 19.65
CA GLU A 146 32.70 5.59 18.70
C GLU A 146 32.18 5.35 17.27
N GLY A 147 31.94 6.43 16.54
CA GLY A 147 31.40 6.40 15.17
C GLY A 147 29.88 6.23 15.09
N ALA A 148 29.19 5.94 16.20
CA ALA A 148 27.73 5.90 16.26
C ALA A 148 27.14 7.29 16.53
N ARG A 149 25.90 7.51 16.08
CA ARG A 149 25.08 8.68 16.40
C ARG A 149 23.77 8.20 16.98
N SER A 150 23.41 8.71 18.16
CA SER A 150 22.07 8.47 18.69
C SER A 150 21.05 9.37 17.99
N ILE A 151 19.86 8.84 17.78
CA ILE A 151 18.68 9.51 17.21
C ILE A 151 17.63 9.71 18.31
N LEU A 152 17.44 8.71 19.16
CA LEU A 152 16.46 8.68 20.24
C LEU A 152 17.10 8.15 21.53
N GLU A 153 16.95 8.87 22.63
CA GLU A 153 17.53 8.57 23.95
C GLU A 153 16.46 8.51 25.04
N ILE A 154 16.79 7.84 26.14
CA ILE A 154 16.02 7.88 27.39
C ILE A 154 16.42 9.15 28.16
N ASP A 155 15.44 9.92 28.64
CA ASP A 155 15.60 11.28 29.21
C ASP A 155 16.61 11.39 30.38
N ASP A 156 16.92 10.29 31.08
CA ASP A 156 17.84 10.27 32.23
C ASP A 156 19.21 9.67 31.91
N GLY A 157 19.58 9.59 30.63
CA GLY A 157 20.85 9.01 30.20
C GLY A 157 20.87 7.48 30.26
N GLY A 158 19.69 6.84 30.33
CA GLY A 158 19.52 5.39 30.31
C GLY A 158 19.97 4.69 29.02
N GLY A 159 20.50 5.42 28.03
CA GLY A 159 21.06 4.91 26.78
C GLY A 159 20.25 5.32 25.54
N SER A 160 20.74 4.87 24.38
CA SER A 160 20.12 5.10 23.08
C SER A 160 19.16 3.98 22.71
N LEU A 161 18.01 4.36 22.16
CA LEU A 161 16.98 3.46 21.62
C LEU A 161 17.03 3.36 20.11
N PHE A 162 17.71 4.29 19.44
CA PHE A 162 17.86 4.31 17.99
C PHE A 162 19.21 4.91 17.61
N LEU A 163 20.08 4.09 17.02
CA LEU A 163 21.44 4.42 16.62
C LEU A 163 21.59 4.39 15.09
N ASP A 164 22.41 5.29 14.57
CA ASP A 164 22.98 5.23 13.22
C ASP A 164 24.50 5.09 13.29
N PHE A 165 25.03 4.13 12.55
CA PHE A 165 26.45 3.96 12.28
C PHE A 165 26.66 4.31 10.80
N PRO A 166 26.86 5.59 10.46
CA PRO A 166 26.84 6.07 9.08
C PRO A 166 28.03 5.59 8.24
N SER A 167 29.09 5.06 8.86
CA SER A 167 30.32 4.66 8.17
C SER A 167 31.08 3.59 8.96
N LEU A 168 30.69 2.33 8.74
CA LEU A 168 31.39 1.16 9.25
C LEU A 168 32.60 0.81 8.36
N SER A 169 33.40 -0.15 8.83
CA SER A 169 34.50 -0.71 8.03
C SER A 169 33.98 -1.21 6.67
N GLY A 170 34.75 -0.99 5.61
CA GLY A 170 34.34 -1.29 4.23
C GLY A 170 33.22 -0.41 3.65
N GLY A 171 32.84 0.68 4.34
CA GLY A 171 31.84 1.65 3.86
C GLY A 171 30.40 1.28 4.17
N GLY A 172 30.20 0.31 5.06
CA GLY A 172 28.88 -0.14 5.51
C GLY A 172 28.11 0.88 6.32
N ARG A 173 26.80 0.62 6.50
CA ARG A 173 25.95 1.40 7.41
C ARG A 173 25.05 0.48 8.22
N LEU A 174 24.80 0.85 9.48
CA LEU A 174 23.84 0.19 10.34
C LEU A 174 22.87 1.21 10.94
N LEU A 175 21.57 0.98 10.79
CA LEU A 175 20.55 1.56 11.66
C LEU A 175 20.09 0.49 12.64
N LEU A 176 20.15 0.78 13.94
CA LEU A 176 19.80 -0.15 15.01
C LEU A 176 18.80 0.50 15.96
N ALA A 177 17.59 -0.05 16.07
CA ALA A 177 16.55 0.44 16.96
C ALA A 177 16.07 -0.66 17.92
N THR A 178 15.96 -0.35 19.20
CA THR A 178 15.28 -1.18 20.21
C THR A 178 13.77 -0.92 20.27
N LEU A 179 13.24 -0.36 19.19
CA LEU A 179 11.82 -0.17 18.92
C LEU A 179 11.27 -1.35 18.13
N ASP A 180 9.98 -1.62 18.31
CA ASP A 180 9.26 -2.74 17.69
C ASP A 180 8.10 -2.33 16.75
N PRO A 181 8.39 -1.52 15.71
CA PRO A 181 7.33 -0.94 14.87
C PRO A 181 6.61 -1.97 13.99
N HIS A 182 7.28 -3.03 13.52
CA HIS A 182 6.69 -3.96 12.56
C HIS A 182 5.71 -4.93 13.23
N SER A 183 6.04 -5.47 14.40
CA SER A 183 5.14 -6.40 15.07
C SER A 183 3.86 -5.70 15.52
N HIS A 184 3.98 -4.52 16.12
CA HIS A 184 2.85 -3.74 16.59
C HIS A 184 1.97 -3.20 15.46
N ASN A 185 2.56 -2.78 14.33
CA ASN A 185 1.77 -2.46 13.13
C ASN A 185 0.99 -3.69 12.64
N GLY A 186 1.66 -4.85 12.55
CA GLY A 186 1.06 -6.09 12.07
C GLY A 186 0.04 -6.70 13.02
N GLN A 187 0.09 -6.37 14.30
CA GLN A 187 -0.93 -6.71 15.30
C GLN A 187 -2.16 -5.79 15.27
N ARG A 188 -2.11 -4.69 14.51
CA ARG A 188 -3.23 -3.74 14.29
C ARG A 188 -3.71 -2.98 15.53
N PHE A 189 -2.92 -2.87 16.59
CA PHE A 189 -3.36 -2.25 17.86
C PHE A 189 -2.64 -0.95 18.24
N MET A 190 -1.48 -0.64 17.64
CA MET A 190 -0.68 0.55 18.01
C MET A 190 -0.45 1.50 16.83
N PRO A 191 -1.35 2.49 16.59
CA PRO A 191 -1.27 3.41 15.46
C PRO A 191 0.02 4.23 15.37
N ALA A 192 0.73 4.44 16.49
CA ALA A 192 2.03 5.13 16.51
C ALA A 192 3.07 4.41 15.64
N THR A 193 3.05 3.08 15.65
CA THR A 193 3.99 2.27 14.87
C THR A 193 3.69 2.31 13.37
N THR A 194 2.41 2.37 12.98
CA THR A 194 2.01 2.64 11.60
C THR A 194 2.51 4.00 11.14
N ARG A 195 2.38 5.05 11.96
CA ARG A 195 2.91 6.40 11.64
C ARG A 195 4.43 6.39 11.48
N PHE A 196 5.15 5.67 12.32
CA PHE A 196 6.60 5.49 12.16
C PHE A 196 6.93 4.88 10.81
N LEU A 197 6.33 3.74 10.45
CA LEU A 197 6.62 3.05 9.20
C LEU A 197 6.19 3.86 7.96
N GLN A 198 5.07 4.58 8.05
CA GLN A 198 4.63 5.56 7.04
C GLN A 198 5.63 6.69 6.82
N SER A 199 6.47 6.99 7.81
CA SER A 199 7.54 8.00 7.70
C SER A 199 8.88 7.39 7.32
N PHE A 200 9.18 6.21 7.88
CA PHE A 200 10.46 5.50 7.74
C PHE A 200 10.69 4.99 6.33
N TYR A 201 9.73 4.30 5.73
CA TYR A 201 9.95 3.69 4.42
C TYR A 201 10.08 4.70 3.26
N PRO A 202 9.29 5.80 3.21
CA PRO A 202 9.55 6.88 2.27
C PRO A 202 10.91 7.54 2.48
N TRP A 203 11.30 7.78 3.75
CA TRP A 203 12.62 8.30 4.08
C TRP A 203 13.73 7.36 3.57
N LEU A 204 13.63 6.05 3.84
CA LEU A 204 14.63 5.06 3.44
C LEU A 204 14.81 5.00 1.92
N ASN A 205 13.72 5.08 1.16
CA ASN A 205 13.80 5.11 -0.31
C ASN A 205 14.50 6.39 -0.80
N ARG A 206 14.18 7.55 -0.21
CA ARG A 206 14.85 8.82 -0.55
C ARG A 206 16.33 8.80 -0.18
N GLU A 207 16.66 8.28 1.00
CA GLU A 207 18.03 8.11 1.48
C GLU A 207 18.88 7.25 0.53
N LEU A 208 18.27 6.21 -0.04
CA LEU A 208 18.91 5.30 -0.99
C LEU A 208 18.86 5.78 -2.45
N GLY A 209 18.22 6.93 -2.73
CA GLY A 209 17.99 7.41 -4.10
C GLY A 209 17.10 6.49 -4.95
N ILE A 210 16.23 5.70 -4.32
CA ILE A 210 15.31 4.79 -5.01
C ILE A 210 14.05 5.55 -5.42
N GLU A 211 13.89 5.74 -6.73
CA GLU A 211 12.67 6.29 -7.31
C GLU A 211 11.62 5.18 -7.54
N ARG A 212 10.44 5.34 -6.94
CA ARG A 212 9.30 4.42 -7.10
C ARG A 212 8.40 4.88 -8.26
N PRO A 213 7.76 3.94 -9.01
CA PRO A 213 6.90 4.30 -10.13
C PRO A 213 5.70 5.13 -9.66
N LYS A 214 5.34 6.15 -10.43
CA LYS A 214 4.22 7.06 -10.12
C LYS A 214 2.83 6.41 -10.24
N ARG A 215 2.73 5.28 -10.96
CA ARG A 215 1.49 4.54 -11.22
C ARG A 215 0.37 5.44 -11.76
N ASN A 216 0.69 6.26 -12.76
CA ASN A 216 -0.19 7.31 -13.27
C ASN A 216 -0.62 7.10 -14.75
N ARG A 217 -0.27 5.98 -15.39
CA ARG A 217 -0.72 5.67 -16.75
C ARG A 217 -2.14 5.08 -16.71
N PHE A 218 -3.10 5.79 -17.27
CA PHE A 218 -4.51 5.43 -17.22
C PHE A 218 -5.02 5.08 -18.62
N THR A 219 -5.50 3.86 -18.82
CA THR A 219 -6.03 3.42 -20.12
C THR A 219 -7.56 3.33 -20.05
N TYR A 220 -8.24 4.04 -20.93
CA TYR A 220 -9.68 3.99 -21.13
C TYR A 220 -9.98 3.11 -22.36
N LEU A 221 -10.80 2.06 -22.19
CA LEU A 221 -11.20 1.21 -23.32
C LEU A 221 -12.44 1.72 -24.07
N GLN A 222 -12.41 1.67 -25.40
CA GLN A 222 -13.58 1.81 -26.24
C GLN A 222 -14.39 0.51 -26.28
N CYS A 223 -15.43 0.40 -25.47
CA CYS A 223 -16.31 -0.78 -25.48
C CYS A 223 -17.47 -0.68 -26.48
N SER A 224 -17.85 0.54 -26.87
CA SER A 224 -18.90 0.78 -27.88
C SER A 224 -18.51 1.90 -28.84
N HIS A 225 -19.16 1.97 -30.00
CA HIS A 225 -19.04 3.08 -30.95
C HIS A 225 -20.15 4.13 -30.79
N VAL A 226 -20.95 4.06 -29.71
CA VAL A 226 -22.12 4.92 -29.49
C VAL A 226 -21.68 6.25 -28.89
N PRO A 227 -21.69 7.39 -29.61
CA PRO A 227 -21.04 8.66 -29.19
C PRO A 227 -21.29 9.11 -27.76
N SER A 228 -22.46 8.82 -27.19
CA SER A 228 -22.83 9.14 -25.80
C SER A 228 -22.25 8.21 -24.72
N GLU A 229 -21.42 7.22 -25.09
CA GLU A 229 -21.00 6.13 -24.21
C GLU A 229 -19.48 5.88 -24.16
N TRP A 230 -18.69 6.34 -25.14
CA TRP A 230 -17.39 5.71 -25.37
C TRP A 230 -16.14 6.53 -25.07
N HIS A 231 -16.18 7.88 -25.02
CA HIS A 231 -15.06 8.73 -24.56
C HIS A 231 -15.54 10.19 -24.45
N PRO A 232 -16.05 10.63 -23.28
CA PRO A 232 -16.52 12.01 -23.13
C PRO A 232 -15.37 13.03 -23.23
N GLU A 233 -15.57 14.17 -23.89
CA GLU A 233 -14.52 15.17 -24.16
C GLU A 233 -13.79 15.70 -22.90
N TRP A 234 -14.43 15.63 -21.74
CA TRP A 234 -13.92 16.13 -20.46
C TRP A 234 -13.11 15.09 -19.66
N ILE A 235 -13.14 13.79 -20.01
CA ILE A 235 -12.47 12.76 -19.21
C ILE A 235 -10.94 12.94 -19.22
N ASP A 236 -10.38 13.29 -20.37
CA ASP A 236 -8.96 13.57 -20.55
C ASP A 236 -8.48 14.76 -19.71
N PRO A 237 -9.13 15.95 -19.80
CA PRO A 237 -8.85 17.07 -18.89
C PRO A 237 -8.96 16.71 -17.40
N SER A 238 -10.02 16.01 -16.99
CA SER A 238 -10.26 15.62 -15.60
C SER A 238 -9.13 14.71 -15.06
N LEU A 239 -8.76 13.67 -15.81
CA LEU A 239 -7.67 12.76 -15.46
C LEU A 239 -6.31 13.47 -15.43
N LYS A 240 -6.02 14.35 -16.40
CA LYS A 240 -4.78 15.15 -16.42
C LYS A 240 -4.68 16.09 -15.22
N GLN A 241 -5.79 16.72 -14.83
CA GLN A 241 -5.84 17.55 -13.63
C GLN A 241 -5.54 16.74 -12.35
N ALA A 242 -5.96 15.48 -12.30
CA ALA A 242 -5.63 14.54 -11.22
C ALA A 242 -4.21 13.93 -11.32
N GLY A 243 -3.42 14.33 -12.33
CA GLY A 243 -2.03 13.93 -12.54
C GLY A 243 -1.86 12.58 -13.24
N PHE A 244 -2.86 12.13 -14.01
CA PHE A 244 -2.76 10.93 -14.85
C PHE A 244 -2.34 11.24 -16.29
N GLU A 245 -1.78 10.23 -16.93
CA GLU A 245 -1.48 10.18 -18.35
C GLU A 245 -2.55 9.30 -19.01
N PRO A 246 -3.66 9.90 -19.52
CA PRO A 246 -4.73 9.15 -20.14
C PRO A 246 -4.29 8.64 -21.52
N HIS A 247 -4.67 7.41 -21.82
CA HIS A 247 -4.57 6.78 -23.12
C HIS A 247 -5.91 6.15 -23.46
N PHE A 248 -6.40 6.41 -24.66
CA PHE A 248 -7.64 5.85 -25.16
C PHE A 248 -7.32 4.75 -26.18
N ALA A 249 -7.94 3.57 -26.02
CA ALA A 249 -7.66 2.40 -26.86
C ALA A 249 -8.94 1.59 -27.18
N PRO A 250 -9.09 1.04 -28.40
CA PRO A 250 -10.16 0.10 -28.71
C PRO A 250 -10.15 -1.15 -27.82
N LEU A 251 -11.32 -1.65 -27.42
CA LEU A 251 -11.45 -2.88 -26.63
C LEU A 251 -10.66 -4.05 -27.25
N TYR A 252 -10.76 -4.23 -28.58
CA TYR A 252 -10.12 -5.34 -29.28
C TYR A 252 -8.58 -5.23 -29.39
N GLU A 253 -7.99 -4.12 -28.98
CA GLU A 253 -6.54 -3.98 -28.80
C GLU A 253 -6.07 -4.42 -27.41
N LEU A 254 -6.98 -4.80 -26.52
CA LEU A 254 -6.65 -5.35 -25.21
C LEU A 254 -5.80 -6.62 -25.36
N GLY A 255 -4.62 -6.56 -24.76
CA GLY A 255 -3.65 -7.64 -24.68
C GLY A 255 -2.37 -7.18 -23.97
N PRO A 256 -1.35 -8.04 -23.90
CA PRO A 256 -0.14 -7.78 -23.13
C PRO A 256 0.59 -6.47 -23.47
N GLU A 257 0.57 -6.05 -24.73
CA GLU A 257 1.24 -4.81 -25.14
C GLU A 257 0.57 -3.56 -24.54
N LEU A 258 -0.76 -3.46 -24.62
CA LEU A 258 -1.53 -2.36 -24.04
C LEU A 258 -1.41 -2.38 -22.51
N LEU A 259 -1.53 -3.55 -21.90
CA LEU A 259 -1.44 -3.74 -20.46
C LEU A 259 -0.05 -3.37 -19.91
N GLY A 260 1.03 -3.66 -20.64
CA GLY A 260 2.40 -3.26 -20.26
C GLY A 260 2.60 -1.73 -20.20
N LYS A 261 1.77 -0.97 -20.92
CA LYS A 261 1.76 0.50 -20.94
C LYS A 261 0.73 1.10 -19.97
N THR A 262 0.02 0.29 -19.20
CA THR A 262 -1.10 0.69 -18.35
C THR A 262 -0.75 0.50 -16.86
N ASP A 263 -1.17 1.41 -15.99
CA ASP A 263 -1.18 1.19 -14.52
C ASP A 263 -2.61 1.02 -14.00
N THR A 264 -3.58 1.75 -14.56
CA THR A 264 -5.01 1.60 -14.27
C THR A 264 -5.79 1.47 -15.57
N LEU A 265 -6.57 0.39 -15.72
CA LEU A 265 -7.43 0.13 -16.86
C LEU A 265 -8.89 0.40 -16.49
N TYR A 266 -9.54 1.27 -17.24
CA TYR A 266 -10.97 1.54 -17.14
C TYR A 266 -11.73 0.80 -18.25
N ILE A 267 -12.66 -0.05 -17.83
CA ILE A 267 -13.52 -0.86 -18.69
C ILE A 267 -14.96 -0.32 -18.53
N PRO A 268 -15.45 0.51 -19.47
CA PRO A 268 -16.82 0.99 -19.46
C PRO A 268 -17.83 -0.14 -19.69
N SER A 269 -19.10 0.14 -19.37
CA SER A 269 -20.25 -0.72 -19.64
C SER A 269 -20.42 -1.01 -21.13
N SER A 270 -21.34 -1.93 -21.46
CA SER A 270 -21.60 -2.37 -22.84
C SER A 270 -20.39 -3.02 -23.55
N HIS A 271 -19.48 -3.62 -22.77
CA HIS A 271 -18.32 -4.34 -23.27
C HIS A 271 -18.66 -5.76 -23.78
N ASP A 272 -17.85 -6.28 -24.72
CA ASP A 272 -17.95 -7.69 -25.16
C ASP A 272 -17.40 -8.64 -24.09
N GLU A 273 -18.31 -9.25 -23.32
CA GLU A 273 -17.95 -10.23 -22.26
C GLU A 273 -17.25 -11.48 -22.81
N PHE A 274 -17.52 -11.92 -24.04
CA PHE A 274 -16.86 -13.09 -24.62
C PHE A 274 -15.41 -12.77 -24.97
N PHE A 275 -15.18 -11.60 -25.56
CA PHE A 275 -13.83 -11.13 -25.82
C PHE A 275 -13.05 -10.90 -24.52
N LEU A 276 -13.62 -10.23 -23.52
CA LEU A 276 -12.97 -10.05 -22.21
C LEU A 276 -12.64 -11.39 -21.55
N LYS A 277 -13.54 -12.38 -21.63
CA LYS A 277 -13.29 -13.74 -21.14
C LYS A 277 -12.14 -14.43 -21.89
N SER A 278 -11.98 -14.17 -23.19
CA SER A 278 -10.83 -14.66 -23.96
C SER A 278 -9.49 -14.01 -23.58
N ARG A 279 -9.54 -12.88 -22.84
CA ARG A 279 -8.39 -12.13 -22.30
C ARG A 279 -8.26 -12.25 -20.77
N ALA A 280 -8.97 -13.19 -20.16
CA ALA A 280 -8.98 -13.35 -18.70
C ALA A 280 -7.57 -13.56 -18.12
N ASP A 281 -6.75 -14.39 -18.75
CA ASP A 281 -5.38 -14.67 -18.30
C ASP A 281 -4.50 -13.41 -18.36
N ASP A 282 -4.65 -12.58 -19.40
CA ASP A 282 -3.91 -11.32 -19.54
C ASP A 282 -4.30 -10.32 -18.42
N LEU A 283 -5.60 -10.23 -18.10
CA LEU A 283 -6.12 -9.35 -17.05
C LEU A 283 -5.75 -9.84 -15.64
N VAL A 284 -5.74 -11.16 -15.41
CA VAL A 284 -5.26 -11.75 -14.16
C VAL A 284 -3.78 -11.49 -13.99
N ALA A 285 -2.96 -11.72 -15.02
CA ALA A 285 -1.54 -11.39 -14.98
C ALA A 285 -1.33 -9.90 -14.74
N PHE A 286 -2.13 -9.02 -15.34
CA PHE A 286 -2.08 -7.58 -15.06
C PHE A 286 -2.32 -7.25 -13.59
N LEU A 287 -3.33 -7.86 -12.96
CA LEU A 287 -3.59 -7.73 -11.52
C LEU A 287 -2.45 -8.30 -10.67
N GLU A 288 -1.91 -9.47 -10.99
CA GLU A 288 -0.79 -10.10 -10.27
C GLU A 288 0.45 -9.18 -10.23
N HIS A 289 0.69 -8.42 -11.30
CA HIS A 289 1.78 -7.45 -11.39
C HIS A 289 1.45 -6.06 -10.79
N GLY A 290 0.30 -5.93 -10.13
CA GLY A 290 -0.09 -4.70 -9.42
C GLY A 290 -0.81 -3.67 -10.30
N GLY A 291 -1.31 -4.05 -11.47
CA GLY A 291 -2.16 -3.21 -12.30
C GLY A 291 -3.58 -3.12 -11.75
N ASN A 292 -4.26 -1.98 -11.93
CA ASN A 292 -5.58 -1.74 -11.35
C ASN A 292 -6.69 -1.82 -12.40
N LEU A 293 -7.84 -2.37 -12.02
CA LEU A 293 -9.05 -2.43 -12.86
C LEU A 293 -10.13 -1.53 -12.27
N ILE A 294 -10.78 -0.74 -13.11
CA ILE A 294 -12.05 -0.08 -12.83
C ILE A 294 -13.06 -0.64 -13.85
N ILE A 295 -14.08 -1.33 -13.35
CA ILE A 295 -15.03 -2.07 -14.18
C ILE A 295 -16.43 -1.49 -13.95
N CYS A 296 -17.08 -1.04 -15.02
CA CYS A 296 -18.52 -0.75 -15.04
C CYS A 296 -19.21 -1.92 -15.75
N ALA A 297 -19.97 -2.73 -15.01
CA ALA A 297 -20.62 -3.90 -15.61
C ALA A 297 -21.88 -4.32 -14.86
N GLU A 298 -22.81 -4.95 -15.58
CA GLU A 298 -23.91 -5.75 -15.04
C GLU A 298 -23.71 -7.20 -15.52
N PRO A 299 -22.72 -7.95 -14.99
CA PRO A 299 -22.21 -9.17 -15.64
C PRO A 299 -23.28 -10.24 -15.82
N CYS A 300 -23.46 -10.73 -17.04
CA CYS A 300 -24.34 -11.89 -17.28
C CYS A 300 -23.66 -13.18 -16.81
N GLN A 301 -22.36 -13.30 -17.09
CA GLN A 301 -21.51 -14.40 -16.63
C GLN A 301 -20.19 -13.87 -16.07
N PRO A 302 -19.54 -14.61 -15.16
CA PRO A 302 -18.17 -14.32 -14.77
C PRO A 302 -17.22 -14.45 -15.97
N TRP A 303 -16.56 -13.35 -16.33
CA TRP A 303 -15.48 -13.33 -17.32
C TRP A 303 -14.09 -13.15 -16.70
N LEU A 304 -14.02 -12.93 -15.38
CA LEU A 304 -12.83 -13.10 -14.53
C LEU A 304 -13.13 -14.09 -13.39
N PRO A 305 -12.11 -14.79 -12.86
CA PRO A 305 -12.32 -15.89 -11.90
C PRO A 305 -12.90 -15.47 -10.56
N PHE A 306 -12.84 -14.18 -10.21
CA PHE A 306 -13.37 -13.63 -8.96
C PHE A 306 -14.73 -12.91 -9.13
N MET A 307 -15.26 -12.83 -10.35
CA MET A 307 -16.53 -12.14 -10.60
C MET A 307 -17.73 -13.06 -10.33
N ALA A 308 -18.84 -12.43 -9.94
CA ALA A 308 -20.15 -13.07 -9.83
C ALA A 308 -21.13 -12.49 -10.86
N PRO A 309 -22.20 -13.22 -11.23
CA PRO A 309 -23.30 -12.68 -12.02
C PRO A 309 -24.02 -11.53 -11.31
N PHE A 310 -24.61 -10.64 -12.10
CA PHE A 310 -25.39 -9.51 -11.61
C PHE A 310 -26.75 -9.92 -11.03
N HIS A 311 -27.13 -9.26 -9.94
CA HIS A 311 -28.43 -9.39 -9.28
C HIS A 311 -29.12 -8.02 -9.20
N ALA A 312 -30.30 -7.90 -9.80
CA ALA A 312 -31.12 -6.69 -9.68
C ALA A 312 -31.79 -6.60 -8.30
N VAL A 313 -31.89 -5.38 -7.75
CA VAL A 313 -32.81 -5.11 -6.62
C VAL A 313 -34.24 -4.91 -7.13
N SER A 314 -35.23 -5.00 -6.24
CA SER A 314 -36.61 -4.63 -6.61
C SER A 314 -36.64 -3.14 -7.02
N PRO A 315 -37.09 -2.80 -8.24
CA PRO A 315 -37.12 -1.41 -8.71
C PRO A 315 -38.22 -0.57 -8.05
N ARG A 316 -39.11 -1.21 -7.27
CA ARG A 316 -40.20 -0.54 -6.54
C ARG A 316 -40.11 -0.80 -5.03
N PRO A 317 -40.35 0.24 -4.19
CA PRO A 317 -40.48 1.65 -4.59
C PRO A 317 -39.19 2.19 -5.23
N PHE A 318 -39.28 3.25 -6.03
CA PHE A 318 -38.12 3.82 -6.74
C PHE A 318 -37.00 4.29 -5.82
N SER A 319 -37.25 4.46 -4.52
CA SER A 319 -36.20 4.70 -3.53
C SER A 319 -35.21 3.53 -3.40
N ASN A 320 -35.60 2.31 -3.79
CA ASN A 320 -34.71 1.14 -3.74
C ASN A 320 -33.53 1.25 -4.70
N ILE A 321 -33.67 1.99 -5.81
CA ILE A 321 -32.62 2.20 -6.81
C ILE A 321 -31.82 3.48 -6.54
N LYS A 322 -32.01 4.12 -5.38
CA LYS A 322 -31.15 5.20 -4.91
C LYS A 322 -29.89 4.60 -4.31
N VAL A 323 -28.74 5.12 -4.71
CA VAL A 323 -27.44 4.70 -4.17
C VAL A 323 -27.05 5.58 -2.98
N ARG A 324 -26.42 4.96 -1.99
CA ARG A 324 -25.97 5.62 -0.76
C ARG A 324 -24.51 5.27 -0.51
N VAL A 325 -23.73 6.26 -0.10
CA VAL A 325 -22.37 6.00 0.36
C VAL A 325 -22.43 5.21 1.67
N ARG A 326 -21.76 4.06 1.70
CA ARG A 326 -21.61 3.21 2.89
C ARG A 326 -20.29 3.48 3.59
N ASN A 327 -19.20 3.54 2.81
CA ASN A 327 -17.85 3.67 3.33
C ASN A 327 -17.00 4.41 2.30
N ASP A 328 -16.59 5.63 2.66
CA ASP A 328 -15.73 6.48 1.83
C ASP A 328 -14.34 6.70 2.44
N ARG A 329 -13.77 5.66 3.07
CA ARG A 329 -12.44 5.75 3.68
C ARG A 329 -11.33 6.14 2.71
N PHE A 330 -11.57 6.00 1.40
CA PHE A 330 -10.62 6.35 0.35
C PHE A 330 -10.87 7.74 -0.27
N GLY A 331 -11.91 8.45 0.18
CA GLY A 331 -12.22 9.82 -0.27
C GLY A 331 -12.66 9.91 -1.73
N ILE A 332 -13.39 8.92 -2.22
CA ILE A 332 -13.91 8.84 -3.59
C ILE A 332 -15.16 9.71 -3.77
N PHE A 333 -16.06 9.73 -2.77
CA PHE A 333 -17.41 10.29 -2.89
C PHE A 333 -17.60 11.61 -2.13
N ALA A 334 -16.68 11.96 -1.22
CA ALA A 334 -16.81 13.06 -0.27
C ALA A 334 -17.15 14.42 -0.90
N ASP A 335 -16.75 14.67 -2.14
CA ASP A 335 -16.92 15.95 -2.83
C ASP A 335 -17.97 15.93 -3.96
N LEU A 336 -18.70 14.81 -4.12
CA LEU A 336 -19.68 14.61 -5.20
C LEU A 336 -21.11 15.04 -4.82
N GLY A 337 -21.38 15.20 -3.52
CA GLY A 337 -22.70 15.58 -2.99
C GLY A 337 -23.70 14.42 -2.89
N GLU A 338 -24.80 14.62 -2.14
CA GLU A 338 -25.76 13.58 -1.76
C GLU A 338 -26.61 13.00 -2.91
N ARG A 339 -26.50 13.54 -4.12
CA ARG A 339 -27.27 13.14 -5.31
C ARG A 339 -26.38 12.71 -6.47
N PHE A 340 -25.14 12.34 -6.20
CA PHE A 340 -24.18 11.91 -7.23
C PHE A 340 -24.69 10.76 -8.10
N ASP A 341 -25.62 9.94 -7.60
CA ASP A 341 -26.21 8.78 -8.27
C ASP A 341 -27.34 9.11 -9.27
N GLY A 342 -27.80 10.37 -9.27
CA GLY A 342 -28.85 10.84 -10.16
C GLY A 342 -28.30 11.26 -11.52
N TRP A 343 -29.09 11.05 -12.57
CA TRP A 343 -28.86 11.61 -13.91
C TRP A 343 -30.14 12.29 -14.41
N GLN A 344 -30.08 13.59 -14.63
CA GLN A 344 -31.21 14.45 -15.02
C GLN A 344 -32.44 14.29 -14.11
N GLY A 345 -32.20 14.09 -12.81
CA GLY A 345 -33.24 13.86 -11.81
C GLY A 345 -33.82 12.44 -11.79
N ILE A 346 -33.25 11.51 -12.57
CA ILE A 346 -33.65 10.09 -12.63
C ILE A 346 -32.68 9.24 -11.79
N PHE A 347 -33.24 8.35 -10.97
CA PHE A 347 -32.48 7.36 -10.20
C PHE A 347 -32.40 6.00 -10.91
N GLY A 348 -31.41 5.19 -10.52
CA GLY A 348 -31.20 3.84 -11.04
C GLY A 348 -30.62 3.78 -12.44
N GLN A 349 -29.97 4.83 -12.92
CA GLN A 349 -28.99 4.67 -13.99
C GLN A 349 -27.57 4.47 -13.44
N TYR A 350 -27.25 5.03 -12.26
CA TYR A 350 -25.97 4.77 -11.59
C TYR A 350 -25.82 3.28 -11.30
N ALA A 351 -26.74 2.67 -10.55
CA ALA A 351 -26.76 1.22 -10.34
C ALA A 351 -28.19 0.72 -10.14
N ARG A 352 -28.46 -0.55 -10.49
CA ARG A 352 -29.77 -1.21 -10.31
C ARG A 352 -29.67 -2.51 -9.52
N GLY A 353 -28.48 -2.83 -9.03
CA GLY A 353 -28.18 -4.13 -8.51
C GLY A 353 -26.75 -4.24 -8.04
N TRP A 354 -26.29 -5.47 -7.93
CA TRP A 354 -25.06 -5.81 -7.24
C TRP A 354 -24.51 -7.15 -7.77
N THR A 355 -23.26 -7.42 -7.40
CA THR A 355 -22.62 -8.73 -7.56
C THR A 355 -22.10 -9.19 -6.21
N ASP A 356 -22.07 -10.50 -5.96
CA ASP A 356 -21.39 -11.05 -4.79
C ASP A 356 -19.91 -10.63 -4.84
N PRO A 357 -19.43 -9.82 -3.89
CA PRO A 357 -18.04 -9.40 -3.91
C PRO A 357 -17.12 -10.55 -3.48
N PRO A 358 -15.86 -10.56 -3.90
CA PRO A 358 -14.87 -11.49 -3.38
C PRO A 358 -14.68 -11.33 -1.85
N ALA A 359 -14.22 -12.40 -1.20
CA ALA A 359 -13.84 -12.34 0.20
C ALA A 359 -12.76 -11.26 0.45
N GLY A 360 -12.98 -10.43 1.48
CA GLY A 360 -12.10 -9.32 1.83
C GLY A 360 -12.33 -8.03 1.04
N ALA A 361 -13.31 -7.98 0.13
CA ALA A 361 -13.71 -6.74 -0.53
C ALA A 361 -14.39 -5.76 0.43
N ILE A 362 -14.23 -4.46 0.16
CA ILE A 362 -14.82 -3.37 0.93
C ILE A 362 -16.01 -2.82 0.14
N TRP A 363 -17.20 -2.89 0.73
CA TRP A 363 -18.41 -2.24 0.21
C TRP A 363 -18.28 -0.73 0.34
N LEU A 364 -18.40 -0.02 -0.77
CA LEU A 364 -18.28 1.43 -0.84
C LEU A 364 -19.64 2.11 -0.87
N THR A 365 -20.57 1.58 -1.66
CA THR A 365 -21.92 2.11 -1.80
C THR A 365 -22.98 1.01 -1.72
N ASP A 366 -24.15 1.39 -1.21
CA ASP A 366 -25.32 0.53 -1.05
C ASP A 366 -26.42 0.89 -2.06
N VAL A 367 -27.08 -0.12 -2.61
CA VAL A 367 -28.36 -0.05 -3.36
C VAL A 367 -29.36 -1.03 -2.74
N GLY A 368 -30.65 -0.89 -3.05
CA GLY A 368 -31.73 -1.69 -2.47
C GLY A 368 -32.43 -0.97 -1.31
N PRO A 369 -33.42 -1.63 -0.68
CA PRO A 369 -34.13 -1.06 0.46
C PRO A 369 -33.20 -0.94 1.68
N GLU A 370 -33.49 -0.01 2.58
CA GLU A 370 -32.66 0.24 3.78
C GLU A 370 -32.51 -0.99 4.69
N GLY A 371 -33.54 -1.84 4.75
CA GLY A 371 -33.51 -3.10 5.50
C GLY A 371 -32.82 -4.28 4.81
N ASP A 372 -32.44 -4.14 3.53
CA ASP A 372 -31.68 -5.15 2.79
C ASP A 372 -30.72 -4.48 1.77
N PRO A 373 -29.70 -3.74 2.25
CA PRO A 373 -28.76 -3.06 1.38
C PRO A 373 -27.83 -4.07 0.68
N LYS A 374 -27.49 -3.77 -0.57
CA LYS A 374 -26.64 -4.57 -1.46
C LYS A 374 -25.49 -3.71 -2.01
N PRO A 375 -24.32 -4.30 -2.32
CA PRO A 375 -23.15 -3.54 -2.73
C PRO A 375 -23.25 -3.11 -4.20
N ALA A 376 -23.59 -1.84 -4.44
CA ALA A 376 -23.54 -1.28 -5.79
C ALA A 376 -22.07 -1.14 -6.25
N ASP A 377 -21.22 -0.61 -5.38
CA ASP A 377 -19.79 -0.47 -5.63
C ASP A 377 -18.97 -1.17 -4.54
N TRP A 378 -17.92 -1.88 -4.97
CA TRP A 378 -16.94 -2.46 -4.06
C TRP A 378 -15.52 -2.35 -4.61
N ILE A 379 -14.56 -2.28 -3.69
CA ILE A 379 -13.14 -2.35 -4.00
C ILE A 379 -12.53 -3.59 -3.37
N TRP A 380 -11.64 -4.24 -4.10
CA TRP A 380 -10.97 -5.45 -3.67
C TRP A 380 -9.51 -5.44 -4.12
N GLN A 381 -8.64 -6.07 -3.34
CA GLN A 381 -7.25 -6.28 -3.73
C GLN A 381 -7.07 -7.72 -4.20
N TYR A 382 -6.49 -7.91 -5.39
CA TYR A 382 -6.16 -9.24 -5.90
C TYR A 382 -5.12 -9.93 -4.98
N PRO A 383 -5.41 -11.14 -4.47
CA PRO A 383 -4.53 -11.81 -3.52
C PRO A 383 -3.30 -12.37 -4.25
N THR A 384 -2.13 -12.11 -3.68
CA THR A 384 -0.85 -12.71 -4.11
C THR A 384 -0.08 -13.11 -2.85
N PRO A 385 0.89 -14.03 -2.93
CA PRO A 385 1.69 -14.43 -1.77
C PRO A 385 2.38 -13.25 -1.06
N THR A 386 2.80 -12.23 -1.81
CA THR A 386 3.44 -11.01 -1.29
C THR A 386 2.46 -9.87 -1.02
N GLY A 387 1.15 -10.09 -1.25
CA GLY A 387 0.12 -9.07 -1.16
C GLY A 387 0.29 -7.91 -2.15
N ARG A 388 1.04 -8.08 -3.25
CA ARG A 388 1.34 -7.02 -4.25
C ARG A 388 0.33 -6.92 -5.40
N GLY A 389 -0.71 -7.74 -5.38
CA GLY A 389 -1.73 -7.71 -6.42
C GLY A 389 -2.41 -6.35 -6.48
N GLY A 390 -2.86 -5.97 -7.67
CA GLY A 390 -3.51 -4.70 -7.92
C GLY A 390 -4.95 -4.68 -7.41
N TYR A 391 -5.59 -3.55 -7.60
CA TYR A 391 -6.91 -3.29 -7.06
C TYR A 391 -7.98 -3.34 -8.14
N VAL A 392 -9.14 -3.87 -7.78
CA VAL A 392 -10.35 -3.91 -8.60
C VAL A 392 -11.38 -3.01 -7.94
N PHE A 393 -11.82 -1.98 -8.66
CA PHE A 393 -13.04 -1.24 -8.36
C PHE A 393 -14.14 -1.77 -9.28
N MET A 394 -15.17 -2.39 -8.70
CA MET A 394 -16.34 -2.87 -9.43
C MET A 394 -17.52 -1.93 -9.19
N HIS A 395 -18.09 -1.45 -10.28
CA HIS A 395 -19.32 -0.68 -10.34
C HIS A 395 -20.40 -1.52 -11.01
N ASN A 396 -21.46 -1.87 -10.27
CA ASN A 396 -22.57 -2.70 -10.76
C ASN A 396 -23.64 -1.88 -11.47
N GLY A 397 -23.24 -1.18 -12.54
CA GLY A 397 -24.10 -0.21 -13.20
C GLY A 397 -23.53 0.36 -14.50
N ASP A 398 -24.06 1.50 -14.89
CA ASP A 398 -23.76 2.16 -16.17
C ASP A 398 -22.37 2.84 -16.14
N ASN A 399 -21.99 3.53 -17.22
CA ASN A 399 -20.74 4.25 -17.28
C ASN A 399 -20.67 5.33 -16.19
N MET A 400 -19.74 5.16 -15.25
CA MET A 400 -19.46 6.13 -14.19
C MET A 400 -19.11 7.52 -14.71
N THR A 401 -18.69 7.64 -15.98
CA THR A 401 -18.50 8.95 -16.60
C THR A 401 -19.80 9.78 -16.66
N ARG A 402 -20.98 9.19 -16.51
CA ARG A 402 -22.24 9.95 -16.49
C ARG A 402 -22.52 10.63 -15.13
N TYR A 403 -21.70 10.37 -14.10
CA TYR A 403 -22.00 10.70 -12.72
C TYR A 403 -20.87 11.44 -11.99
N PRO A 404 -21.20 12.43 -11.15
CA PRO A 404 -22.50 13.12 -11.13
C PRO A 404 -22.79 13.78 -12.48
N ASP A 405 -24.04 14.11 -12.81
CA ASP A 405 -24.32 14.95 -13.98
C ASP A 405 -24.44 16.44 -13.62
N HIS A 406 -24.29 16.78 -12.34
CA HIS A 406 -24.49 18.10 -11.78
C HIS A 406 -23.57 18.40 -10.59
N GLY A 407 -23.53 19.66 -10.20
CA GLY A 407 -22.67 20.14 -9.12
C GLY A 407 -21.26 20.51 -9.61
N PRO A 408 -20.44 21.07 -8.72
CA PRO A 408 -19.11 21.59 -9.07
C PRO A 408 -18.12 20.51 -9.51
N ASN A 409 -18.35 19.25 -9.09
CA ASN A 409 -17.43 18.12 -9.32
C ASN A 409 -18.05 17.00 -10.18
N LYS A 410 -18.99 17.35 -11.07
CA LYS A 410 -19.71 16.38 -11.93
C LYS A 410 -18.83 15.49 -12.82
N GLU A 411 -17.58 15.88 -13.06
CA GLU A 411 -16.65 15.14 -13.93
C GLU A 411 -15.53 14.44 -13.15
N ALA A 412 -15.64 14.41 -11.82
CA ALA A 412 -14.56 13.98 -10.93
C ALA A 412 -14.58 12.49 -10.56
N LEU A 413 -15.74 11.80 -10.63
CA LEU A 413 -15.87 10.45 -10.05
C LEU A 413 -14.81 9.46 -10.54
N VAL A 414 -14.61 9.34 -11.86
CA VAL A 414 -13.60 8.42 -12.42
C VAL A 414 -12.19 8.81 -11.98
N ALA A 415 -11.88 10.11 -11.93
CA ALA A 415 -10.59 10.61 -11.46
C ALA A 415 -10.39 10.35 -9.96
N ASN A 416 -11.42 10.53 -9.13
CA ASN A 416 -11.39 10.24 -7.70
C ASN A 416 -11.10 8.76 -7.42
N ILE A 417 -11.77 7.87 -8.15
CA ILE A 417 -11.49 6.43 -8.09
C ILE A 417 -10.05 6.15 -8.50
N ALA A 418 -9.61 6.69 -9.64
CA ALA A 418 -8.24 6.51 -10.12
C ALA A 418 -7.20 6.98 -9.10
N VAL A 419 -7.41 8.14 -8.46
CA VAL A 419 -6.58 8.68 -7.39
C VAL A 419 -6.54 7.73 -6.20
N ALA A 420 -7.69 7.20 -5.76
CA ALA A 420 -7.74 6.23 -4.66
C ALA A 420 -6.92 4.97 -4.97
N LEU A 421 -7.09 4.38 -6.16
CA LEU A 421 -6.33 3.20 -6.58
C LEU A 421 -4.84 3.48 -6.70
N ARG A 422 -4.45 4.65 -7.24
CA ARG A 422 -3.04 5.09 -7.30
C ARG A 422 -2.45 5.22 -5.90
N LYS A 423 -3.14 5.91 -4.99
CA LYS A 423 -2.70 6.12 -3.60
C LYS A 423 -2.51 4.80 -2.86
N LEU A 424 -3.43 3.85 -3.03
CA LEU A 424 -3.28 2.49 -2.53
C LEU A 424 -2.06 1.79 -3.17
N SER A 425 -1.87 1.93 -4.49
CA SER A 425 -0.77 1.30 -5.23
C SER A 425 0.62 1.85 -4.91
N VAL A 426 0.71 3.07 -4.35
CA VAL A 426 1.98 3.70 -3.94
C VAL A 426 2.15 3.76 -2.42
N GLY A 427 1.19 3.24 -1.65
CA GLY A 427 1.25 3.20 -0.18
C GLY A 427 1.00 4.54 0.51
N GLU A 428 0.33 5.49 -0.15
CA GLU A 428 -0.20 6.72 0.47
C GLU A 428 -1.49 6.43 1.27
N LEU A 429 -2.23 5.39 0.87
CA LEU A 429 -3.38 4.85 1.61
C LEU A 429 -3.13 3.38 1.94
N LEU A 430 -3.64 2.95 3.09
CA LEU A 430 -3.71 1.54 3.47
C LEU A 430 -5.10 1.00 3.13
N PHE A 431 -5.17 -0.26 2.68
CA PHE A 431 -6.41 -0.92 2.25
C PHE A 431 -7.30 -1.31 3.44
#